data_AF-A0A377DCA6-F1
#
_entry.id   AF-A0A377DCA6-F1
#
_cell.length_a   1.000
_cell.length_b   1.000
_cell.length_c   1.000
_cell.angle_alpha   90.00
_cell.angle_beta   90.00
_cell.angle_gamma   90.00
#
_symmetry.space_group_name_H-M   'P 1'
#
loop_
_entity.id
_entity.type
_entity.pdbx_description
1 polymer ?
#
loop_
_entity_poly.entity_id
_entity_poly.type
_entity_poly.pdbx_seq_one_letter_code
_entity_poly.pdbx_strand_id
1 'polypeptide(L)' 'MRVGKQQKLKEFDLSNPLVQAKLKERYGKNIPLEETVVSPQAVFDAPQLTTVAKEWPLFSW' A
#
# COMPACT_ATOMS: atom_id res chain seq x y z
N MET A 1 -6.10 11.12 16.61
CA MET A 1 -5.99 9.66 16.40
C MET A 1 -5.48 9.43 14.98
N ARG A 2 -4.48 8.57 14.76
CA ARG A 2 -3.95 8.21 13.43
C ARG A 2 -4.13 6.71 13.22
N VAL A 3 -4.65 6.32 12.06
CA VAL A 3 -4.84 4.91 11.69
C VAL A 3 -3.86 4.59 10.56
N GLY A 4 -2.98 3.63 10.83
CA GLY A 4 -1.94 3.17 9.91
C GLY A 4 -0.64 3.97 9.91
N LYS A 5 0.46 3.26 9.69
CA LYS A 5 1.81 3.82 9.64
C LYS A 5 2.03 4.58 8.34
N GLN A 6 2.57 5.79 8.45
CA GLN A 6 3.05 6.58 7.32
C GLN A 6 4.46 6.14 6.93
N GLN A 7 4.71 6.07 5.64
CA GLN A 7 6.02 5.78 5.07
C GLN A 7 6.17 6.48 3.73
N LYS A 8 7.40 6.67 3.25
CA LYS A 8 7.64 7.31 1.95
C LYS A 8 7.31 6.36 0.80
N LEU A 9 6.91 6.89 -0.35
CA LEU A 9 6.61 6.07 -1.53
C LEU A 9 7.78 5.15 -1.93
N LYS A 10 9.02 5.62 -1.82
CA LYS A 10 10.22 4.84 -2.11
C LYS A 10 10.48 3.66 -1.16
N GLU A 11 9.81 3.62 -0.01
CA GLU A 11 9.98 2.58 1.02
C GLU A 11 9.06 1.37 0.76
N PHE A 12 8.14 1.48 -0.21
CA PHE A 12 7.38 0.35 -0.73
C PHE A 12 8.22 -0.50 -1.67
N ASP A 13 7.80 -1.76 -1.87
CA ASP A 13 8.39 -2.59 -2.90
C ASP A 13 7.95 -2.13 -4.30
N LEU A 14 8.83 -1.37 -4.96
CA LEU A 14 8.68 -0.91 -6.33
C LEU A 14 9.55 -1.72 -7.31
N SER A 15 10.13 -2.85 -6.87
CA SER A 15 11.07 -3.63 -7.69
C SER A 15 10.36 -4.42 -8.80
N ASN A 16 9.09 -4.77 -8.60
CA ASN A 16 8.33 -5.54 -9.57
C ASN A 16 8.15 -4.75 -10.89
N PRO A 17 8.51 -5.33 -12.06
CA PRO A 17 8.39 -4.65 -13.34
C PRO A 17 6.98 -4.15 -13.67
N LEU A 18 5.94 -4.87 -13.23
CA LEU A 18 4.54 -4.47 -13.43
C LEU A 18 4.23 -3.19 -12.63
N VAL A 19 4.71 -3.09 -11.40
CA VAL A 19 4.57 -1.89 -10.56
C VAL A 19 5.29 -0.71 -11.20
N GLN A 20 6.52 -0.91 -11.70
CA GLN A 20 7.27 0.15 -12.38
C GLN A 20 6.57 0.63 -13.66
N ALA A 21 6.00 -0.29 -14.44
CA ALA A 21 5.22 0.06 -15.63
C ALA A 21 4.02 0.94 -15.25
N LYS A 22 3.29 0.58 -14.19
CA LYS A 22 2.15 1.37 -13.69
C LYS A 22 2.54 2.73 -13.11
N LEU A 23 3.66 2.81 -12.41
CA LEU A 23 4.20 4.09 -11.94
C LEU A 23 4.55 5.01 -13.10
N LYS A 24 5.21 4.46 -14.14
CA LYS A 24 5.55 5.21 -15.35
C LYS A 24 4.32 5.63 -16.15
N GLU A 25 3.29 4.78 -16.24
CA GLU A 25 2.01 5.11 -16.89
C GLU A 25 1.35 6.32 -16.22
N ARG A 26 1.31 6.35 -14.88
CA ARG A 26 0.64 7.41 -14.12
C ARG A 26 1.45 8.68 -13.95
N TYR A 27 2.75 8.56 -13.67
CA TYR A 27 3.61 9.67 -13.24
C TYR A 27 4.71 10.01 -14.26
N GLY A 28 4.87 9.23 -15.33
CA GLY A 28 5.93 9.42 -16.30
C GLY A 28 7.31 9.35 -15.66
N LYS A 29 8.08 10.44 -15.76
CA LYS A 29 9.41 10.58 -15.15
C LYS A 29 9.37 11.17 -13.74
N ASN A 30 8.25 11.77 -13.33
CA ASN A 30 8.14 12.54 -12.09
C ASN A 30 7.44 11.73 -11.01
N ILE A 31 8.03 10.59 -10.65
CA ILE A 31 7.51 9.74 -9.57
C ILE A 31 7.81 10.44 -8.23
N PRO A 32 6.80 10.73 -7.39
CA PRO A 32 6.99 11.46 -6.15
C PRO A 32 7.49 10.52 -5.04
N LEU A 33 8.76 10.09 -5.16
CA LEU A 33 9.39 9.09 -4.29
C LEU A 33 9.45 9.48 -2.80
N GLU A 34 9.47 10.79 -2.52
CA GLU A 34 9.50 11.34 -1.17
C GLU A 34 8.12 11.62 -0.58
N GLU A 35 7.04 11.35 -1.33
CA GLU A 35 5.67 11.57 -0.88
C GLU A 35 5.37 10.70 0.35
N THR A 36 4.69 11.28 1.33
CA THR A 36 4.25 10.54 2.52
C THR A 36 2.94 9.83 2.20
N VAL A 37 2.95 8.50 2.26
CA VAL A 37 1.81 7.66 1.87
C VAL A 37 1.38 6.77 3.04
N VAL A 38 0.09 6.44 3.08
CA VAL A 38 -0.48 5.40 3.94
C VAL A 38 -1.10 4.35 3.03
N SER A 39 -0.70 3.09 3.16
CA SER A 39 -1.26 2.00 2.35
C SER A 39 -2.52 1.41 2.99
N PRO A 40 -3.39 0.76 2.19
CA PRO A 40 -4.52 0.00 2.73
C PRO A 40 -4.08 -1.03 3.79
N GLN A 41 -2.96 -1.73 3.54
CA GLN A 41 -2.39 -2.68 4.50
C GLN A 41 -1.96 -2.00 5.80
N ALA A 42 -1.31 -0.84 5.73
CA ALA A 42 -0.90 -0.09 6.92
C ALA A 42 -2.10 0.32 7.78
N VAL A 43 -3.22 0.72 7.16
CA VAL A 43 -4.49 0.99 7.87
C VAL A 43 -5.03 -0.28 8.50
N PHE A 44 -5.06 -1.38 7.75
CA PHE A 44 -5.56 -2.68 8.23
C PHE A 44 -4.78 -3.18 9.46
N ASP A 45 -3.45 -3.00 9.48
CA ASP A 45 -2.56 -3.43 10.56
C ASP A 45 -2.50 -2.45 11.75
N ALA A 46 -3.34 -1.42 11.77
CA ALA A 46 -3.30 -0.41 12.83
C ALA A 46 -3.63 -1.05 14.20
N PRO A 47 -2.82 -0.79 15.25
CA PRO A 47 -2.92 -1.50 16.54
C PRO A 47 -4.22 -1.23 17.30
N GLN A 48 -5.00 -0.23 16.87
CA GLN A 48 -6.29 0.11 17.46
C GLN A 48 -7.45 -0.68 16.85
N LEU A 49 -7.21 -1.43 15.77
CA LEU A 49 -8.26 -2.13 15.03
C LEU A 49 -8.30 -3.62 15.39
N THR A 50 -9.49 -4.19 15.31
CA THR A 50 -9.73 -5.64 15.39
C THR A 50 -10.64 -6.05 14.24
N THR A 51 -10.44 -7.24 13.70
CA THR A 51 -11.34 -7.80 12.69
C THR A 51 -12.66 -8.19 13.34
N VAL A 52 -13.78 -7.67 12.81
CA VAL A 52 -15.14 -7.97 13.30
C VAL A 52 -15.95 -8.84 12.34
N ALA A 53 -15.55 -8.91 11.08
CA ALA A 53 -16.12 -9.78 10.06
C ALA A 53 -15.03 -10.15 9.03
N LYS A 54 -15.11 -11.35 8.47
CA LYS A 54 -14.18 -11.81 7.43
C LYS A 54 -14.89 -12.75 6.46
N GLU A 55 -15.31 -12.21 5.32
CA GLU A 55 -15.82 -12.96 4.18
C GLU A 55 -14.77 -12.90 3.06
N TRP A 56 -13.67 -13.60 3.27
CA TRP A 56 -12.54 -13.66 2.33
C TRP A 56 -11.97 -15.07 2.28
N PRO A 57 -12.53 -15.98 1.46
CA PRO A 57 -11.99 -17.31 1.29
C PRO A 57 -10.60 -17.20 0.64
N LEU A 58 -9.59 -17.73 1.33
CA LEU A 58 -8.21 -17.75 0.82
C LEU A 58 -7.92 -18.98 -0.07
N PHE A 59 -8.86 -19.92 -0.10
CA PHE A 59 -8.86 -21.07 -0.98
C PHE A 59 -10.23 -21.17 -1.64
N SER A 60 -10.23 -21.15 -2.96
CA SER A 60 -11.36 -21.51 -3.80
C SER A 60 -10.83 -22.56 -4.76
N TRP A 61 -11.18 -23.82 -4.52
CA TRP A 61 -10.99 -24.93 -5.45
C TRP A 61 -12.14 -24.97 -6.46
#